data_AF-A0A8T7CIT0-F1
#
_entry.id   AF-A0A8T7CIT0-F1
#
_cell.length_a   1.000
_cell.length_b   1.000
_cell.length_c   1.000
_cell.angle_alpha   90.00
_cell.angle_beta   90.00
_cell.angle_gamma   90.00
#
_symmetry.space_group_name_H-M   'P 1'
#
loop_
_entity.id
_entity.type
_entity.pdbx_description
1 polymer ?
#
loop_
_entity_poly.entity_id
_entity_poly.type
_entity_poly.pdbx_seq_one_letter_code
_entity_poly.pdbx_strand_id
1 'polypeptide(L)'
;MNLKQRVEELLPNWEGWYPSLFEAARDLGIIRARPCPPSSLLLSNRHAGVTSSAMQAHREQWGGDFGEGGKANGKKKRRPKRSGKR
;
A
#
# COMPACT_ATOMS: atom_id res chain seq x y z
N MET A 1 17.29 -16.63 28.61
CA MET A 1 16.80 -17.28 27.37
C MET A 1 16.40 -16.21 26.37
N ASN A 2 17.08 -16.17 25.22
CA ASN A 2 16.81 -15.23 24.14
C ASN A 2 16.07 -15.94 22.99
N LEU A 3 15.30 -15.20 22.17
CA LEU A 3 14.57 -15.75 21.02
C LEU A 3 15.50 -16.48 20.05
N LYS A 4 16.66 -15.87 19.75
CA LYS A 4 17.67 -16.46 18.86
C LYS A 4 18.12 -17.84 19.35
N GLN A 5 18.39 -17.96 20.65
CA GLN A 5 18.83 -19.22 21.25
C GLN A 5 17.75 -20.31 21.12
N ARG A 6 16.49 -19.96 21.38
CA ARG A 6 15.38 -20.90 21.28
C ARG A 6 15.11 -21.37 19.85
N VAL A 7 15.32 -20.48 18.86
CA VAL A 7 15.27 -20.86 17.44
C VAL A 7 16.43 -21.77 17.10
N GLU A 8 17.66 -21.45 17.52
CA GLU A 8 18.86 -22.25 17.23
C GLU A 8 18.79 -23.66 17.83
N GLU A 9 18.20 -23.81 19.02
CA GLU A 9 17.97 -25.11 19.67
C GLU A 9 17.00 -26.00 18.89
N LEU A 10 15.98 -25.40 18.25
CA LEU A 10 14.96 -26.13 17.49
C LEU A 10 15.36 -26.36 16.03
N LEU A 11 16.01 -25.37 15.43
CA LEU A 11 16.40 -25.34 14.03
C LEU A 11 17.81 -24.75 13.90
N PRO A 12 18.86 -25.57 14.06
CA PRO A 12 20.23 -25.12 13.86
C PRO A 12 20.46 -24.74 12.40
N ASN A 13 21.25 -23.68 12.17
CA ASN A 13 21.53 -23.12 10.83
C ASN A 13 20.28 -22.62 10.07
N TRP A 14 19.29 -22.10 10.78
CA TRP A 14 18.06 -21.55 10.18
C TRP A 14 18.30 -20.40 9.18
N GLU A 15 19.43 -19.68 9.28
CA GLU A 15 19.81 -18.57 8.39
C GLU A 15 19.91 -18.98 6.92
N GLY A 16 20.12 -20.27 6.61
CA GLY A 16 20.12 -20.77 5.23
C GLY A 16 18.74 -20.96 4.61
N TRP A 17 17.68 -20.96 5.43
CA TRP A 17 16.31 -21.29 5.02
C TRP A 17 15.37 -20.10 5.10
N TYR A 18 15.63 -19.18 6.04
CA TYR A 18 14.76 -18.03 6.28
C TYR A 18 15.53 -16.70 6.15
N PRO A 19 14.91 -15.68 5.54
CA PRO A 19 15.52 -14.37 5.40
C PRO A 19 15.57 -13.58 6.72
N SER A 20 14.82 -13.98 7.75
CA SER A 20 14.86 -13.34 9.08
C SER A 20 14.57 -14.30 10.23
N LEU A 21 15.15 -13.99 11.40
CA LEU A 21 14.94 -14.75 12.65
C LEU A 21 13.46 -14.81 13.03
N PHE A 22 12.72 -13.73 12.78
CA PHE A 22 11.31 -13.62 13.16
C PHE A 22 10.40 -14.50 12.32
N GLU A 23 10.75 -14.75 11.05
CA GLU A 23 10.00 -15.69 10.21
C GLU A 23 10.20 -17.12 10.67
N ALA A 24 11.45 -17.53 10.93
CA ALA A 24 11.74 -18.83 11.52
C ALA A 24 11.01 -19.02 12.87
N ALA A 25 11.06 -18.01 13.74
CA ALA A 25 10.37 -18.05 15.03
C ALA A 25 8.84 -18.08 14.93
N ARG A 26 8.25 -17.46 13.88
CA ARG A 26 6.81 -17.51 13.61
C ARG A 26 6.39 -18.90 13.17
N ASP A 27 7.12 -19.48 12.22
CA ASP A 27 6.77 -20.78 11.64
C ASP A 27 7.01 -21.92 12.64
N LEU A 28 8.00 -21.78 13.53
CA LEU A 28 8.20 -22.67 14.69
C LEU A 28 7.16 -22.44 15.81
N GLY A 29 6.28 -21.44 15.70
CA GLY A 29 5.25 -21.14 16.69
C GLY A 29 5.78 -20.57 18.01
N ILE A 30 7.05 -20.15 18.06
CA ILE A 30 7.67 -19.52 19.25
C ILE A 30 7.03 -18.15 19.49
N ILE A 31 6.72 -17.43 18.43
CA ILE A 31 6.04 -16.13 18.47
C ILE A 31 4.72 -16.21 17.70
N ARG A 32 3.64 -15.67 18.29
CA ARG A 32 2.32 -15.56 17.65
C ARG A 32 2.11 -14.25 16.85
N ALA A 33 3.01 -13.29 17.00
CA ALA A 33 2.94 -11.99 16.32
C ALA A 33 3.37 -12.10 14.85
N ARG A 34 2.71 -11.33 13.98
CA ARG A 34 3.17 -11.16 12.59
C ARG A 34 4.16 -9.99 12.53
N PRO A 35 5.35 -10.16 11.91
CA PRO A 35 6.20 -9.03 11.59
C PRO A 35 5.43 -8.10 10.65
N CYS A 36 5.20 -6.86 11.06
CA CYS A 36 4.60 -5.86 10.19
C CYS A 36 5.70 -5.04 9.52
N PRO A 37 5.55 -4.69 8.22
CA PRO A 37 6.50 -3.80 7.58
C PRO A 37 6.48 -2.43 8.28
N PRO A 38 7.62 -1.72 8.34
CA PRO A 38 7.72 -0.45 9.06
C PRO A 38 6.75 0.61 8.53
N SER A 39 6.42 0.56 7.23
CA SER A 39 5.42 1.40 6.60
C SER A 39 4.02 1.25 7.21
N SER A 40 3.68 0.08 7.76
CA SER A 40 2.39 -0.17 8.43
C SER A 40 2.32 0.42 9.84
N LEU A 41 3.47 0.69 10.47
CA LEU A 41 3.52 1.30 11.79
C LEU A 41 3.33 2.82 11.74
N LEU A 42 3.67 3.45 10.61
CA LEU A 42 3.51 4.88 10.39
C LEU A 42 2.05 5.28 10.57
N LEU A 43 1.81 6.15 11.55
CA LEU A 43 0.47 6.62 11.92
C LEU A 43 -0.24 7.27 10.72
N SER A 44 0.51 8.02 9.90
CA SER A 44 0.04 8.61 8.65
C SER A 44 -0.55 7.56 7.69
N ASN A 45 0.13 6.42 7.51
CA ASN A 45 -0.35 5.34 6.64
C ASN A 45 -1.56 4.62 7.26
N ARG A 46 -1.56 4.41 8.58
CA ARG A 46 -2.68 3.79 9.30
C ARG A 46 -3.97 4.60 9.20
N HIS A 47 -3.84 5.93 9.23
CA HIS A 47 -4.97 6.84 9.17
C HIS A 47 -5.29 7.34 7.75
N ALA A 48 -4.47 7.04 6.73
CA ALA A 48 -4.68 7.51 5.35
C ALA A 48 -6.07 7.10 4.79
N GLY A 49 -6.53 5.89 5.09
CA GLY A 49 -7.87 5.43 4.68
C GLY A 49 -8.99 6.18 5.40
N VAL A 50 -8.81 6.44 6.70
CA VAL A 50 -9.78 7.18 7.53
C VAL A 50 -9.85 8.64 7.09
N THR A 51 -8.70 9.29 6.85
CA THR A 51 -8.65 10.68 6.40
C THR A 51 -9.24 10.83 5.00
N SER A 52 -8.94 9.91 4.07
CA SER A 52 -9.57 9.91 2.73
C SER A 52 -11.09 9.74 2.81
N SER A 53 -11.57 8.83 3.65
CA SER A 53 -13.01 8.60 3.84
C SER A 53 -13.69 9.80 4.48
N ALA A 54 -13.04 10.43 5.47
CA ALA A 54 -13.54 11.64 6.11
C ALA A 54 -13.56 12.84 5.14
N MET A 55 -12.54 13.01 4.30
CA MET A 55 -12.52 14.03 3.26
C MET A 55 -13.62 13.80 2.22
N GLN A 56 -13.87 12.55 1.84
CA GLN A 56 -14.96 12.20 0.92
C GLN A 56 -16.32 12.52 1.54
N ALA A 57 -16.59 12.05 2.76
CA ALA A 57 -17.83 12.34 3.48
C ALA A 57 -18.03 13.85 3.69
N HIS A 58 -16.95 14.58 4.01
CA HIS A 58 -16.99 16.04 4.12
C HIS A 58 -17.38 16.70 2.80
N ARG A 59 -16.82 16.25 1.66
CA ARG A 59 -17.19 16.74 0.32
C ARG A 59 -18.65 16.41 -0.03
N GLU A 60 -19.12 15.23 0.34
CA GLU A 60 -20.49 14.79 0.06
C GLU A 60 -21.53 15.56 0.88
N GLN A 61 -21.21 15.86 2.15
CA GLN A 61 -22.15 16.47 3.08
C GLN A 61 -22.14 18.00 3.06
N TRP A 62 -21.00 18.61 2.75
CA TRP A 62 -20.79 20.06 2.81
C TRP A 62 -20.34 20.67 1.48
N GLY A 63 -20.54 19.94 0.38
CA GLY A 63 -19.91 20.17 -0.92
C GLY A 63 -19.80 21.62 -1.39
N GLY A 64 -18.54 22.01 -1.66
CA GLY A 64 -18.16 23.03 -2.63
C GLY A 64 -17.09 22.43 -3.54
N ASP A 65 -17.35 22.38 -4.85
CA ASP A 65 -16.36 22.08 -5.87
C ASP A 65 -15.29 23.17 -5.84
N PHE A 66 -14.17 22.92 -5.16
CA PHE A 66 -12.93 23.59 -5.53
C PHE A 66 -12.34 22.77 -6.66
N GLY A 67 -12.86 23.02 -7.86
CA GLY A 67 -12.39 22.40 -9.07
C GLY A 67 -10.89 22.56 -9.22
N GLU A 68 -10.19 21.43 -9.24
CA GLU A 68 -8.99 21.30 -10.07
C GLU A 68 -8.91 19.87 -10.59
N GLY A 69 -9.06 19.73 -11.92
CA GLY A 69 -8.57 18.55 -12.63
C GLY A 69 -9.60 17.54 -13.14
N GLY A 70 -10.85 17.94 -13.39
CA GLY A 70 -11.73 17.18 -14.27
C GLY A 70 -11.10 17.07 -15.67
N LYS A 71 -10.42 15.95 -15.97
CA LYS A 71 -10.00 15.63 -17.35
C LYS A 71 -11.24 15.30 -18.18
N ALA A 72 -11.93 16.33 -18.63
CA ALA A 72 -12.85 16.24 -19.75
C ALA A 72 -12.00 15.88 -20.98
N ASN A 73 -11.98 14.59 -21.30
CA ASN A 73 -11.32 14.05 -22.49
C ASN A 73 -12.12 14.48 -23.73
N GLY A 74 -12.03 15.76 -24.08
CA GLY A 74 -12.61 16.34 -25.28
C GLY A 74 -11.89 15.75 -26.49
N LYS A 75 -12.42 14.66 -27.03
CA LYS A 75 -12.03 14.12 -28.34
C LYS A 75 -12.18 15.23 -29.39
N LYS A 76 -11.09 15.94 -29.69
CA LYS A 76 -11.02 16.88 -30.82
C LYS A 76 -11.27 16.08 -32.10
N LYS A 77 -12.51 16.11 -32.61
CA LYS A 77 -12.86 15.60 -33.94
C LYS A 77 -11.98 16.31 -34.97
N ARG A 78 -10.97 15.63 -35.47
CA ARG A 78 -10.10 16.12 -36.55
C ARG A 78 -10.95 16.21 -37.82
N ARG A 79 -11.23 17.43 -38.30
CA ARG A 79 -11.86 17.64 -39.62
C ARG A 79 -10.92 17.07 -40.70
N PRO A 80 -11.41 16.24 -41.65
CA PRO A 80 -10.59 15.79 -42.75
C PRO A 80 -10.24 16.97 -43.66
N LYS A 81 -8.96 17.12 -44.00
CA LYS A 81 -8.47 18.09 -44.98
C LYS A 81 -9.03 17.69 -46.34
N ARG A 82 -9.88 18.54 -46.93
CA ARG A 82 -10.29 18.45 -48.33
C ARG A 82 -9.03 18.60 -49.19
N SER A 83 -8.47 17.48 -49.65
CA SER A 83 -7.48 17.49 -50.72
C SER A 83 -8.22 17.75 -52.03
N GLY A 84 -8.07 18.94 -52.59
CA GLY A 84 -8.41 19.19 -53.98
C GLY A 84 -7.53 18.33 -54.88
N LYS A 85 -8.14 17.68 -55.88
CA LYS A 85 -7.42 17.14 -57.03
C LYS A 85 -8.35 17.09 -58.24
N ARG A 86 -8.05 17.99 -59.18
CA ARG A 86 -8.25 17.97 -60.64
C ARG A 86 -9.66 17.99 -61.18
#